data_AF-A0A496YMJ3-F1
#
_entry.id   AF-A0A496YMJ3-F1
#
_cell.length_a   1.000
_cell.length_b   1.000
_cell.length_c   1.000
_cell.angle_alpha   90.00
_cell.angle_beta   90.00
_cell.angle_gamma   90.00
#
_symmetry.space_group_name_H-M   'P 1'
#
loop_
_entity.id
_entity.type
_entity.pdbx_description
1 polymer ?
#
loop_
_entity_poly.entity_id
_entity_poly.type
_entity_poly.pdbx_seq_one_letter_code
_entity_poly.pdbx_strand_id
1 'polypeptide(L)' 'MKTIRVLIVDDDSMFREVIRELLAMESDMEVIGEAGNGLEAIQQTK' A
#
# COMPACT_ATOMS: atom_id res chain seq x y z
N MET A 1 8.41 -7.61 -17.20
CA MET A 1 7.85 -8.25 -15.99
C MET A 1 6.58 -7.51 -15.62
N LYS A 2 5.62 -8.16 -14.94
CA LYS A 2 4.35 -7.52 -14.54
C LYS A 2 4.51 -7.02 -13.11
N THR A 3 4.34 -5.72 -12.90
CA THR A 3 4.42 -5.07 -11.59
C THR A 3 3.27 -5.53 -10.68
N ILE A 4 3.59 -5.83 -9.42
CA ILE A 4 2.64 -6.15 -8.36
C ILE A 4 2.11 -4.84 -7.79
N ARG A 5 0.80 -4.61 -7.90
CA ARG A 5 0.13 -3.43 -7.35
C ARG A 5 -0.26 -3.71 -5.90
N VAL A 6 0.16 -2.84 -4.97
CA VAL A 6 -0.02 -3.00 -3.53
C VAL A 6 -0.85 -1.86 -2.96
N LEU A 7 -1.83 -2.19 -2.11
CA LEU A 7 -2.60 -1.25 -1.30
C LEU A 7 -2.28 -1.53 0.17
N ILE A 8 -1.75 -0.54 0.90
CA ILE A 8 -1.39 -0.71 2.32
C ILE A 8 -2.60 -0.33 3.20
N VAL A 9 -2.96 -1.19 4.15
CA VAL A 9 -4.10 -0.96 5.06
C VAL A 9 -3.64 -1.19 6.49
N ASP A 10 -3.63 -0.13 7.28
CA ASP A 10 -3.27 -0.15 8.71
C ASP A 10 -3.83 1.10 9.39
N ASP A 11 -4.22 1.05 10.66
CA ASP A 11 -4.75 2.20 11.39
C ASP A 11 -3.68 3.17 11.90
N ASP A 12 -2.40 2.78 11.83
CA ASP A 12 -1.25 3.63 12.14
C ASP A 12 -0.59 4.20 10.86
N SER A 13 -0.64 5.53 10.70
CA SER A 13 -0.02 6.20 9.56
C SER A 13 1.51 6.13 9.53
N MET A 14 2.17 6.10 10.69
CA MET A 14 3.62 5.98 10.78
C MET A 14 4.07 4.60 10.26
N PHE A 15 3.28 3.56 10.58
CA PHE A 15 3.59 2.22 10.14
C PHE A 15 3.42 2.05 8.63
N ARG A 16 2.40 2.68 8.03
CA ARG A 16 2.22 2.68 6.57
C ARG A 16 3.40 3.34 5.84
N GLU A 17 3.94 4.43 6.37
CA GLU A 17 5.13 5.09 5.80
C GLU A 17 6.35 4.15 5.77
N VAL A 18 6.60 3.44 6.87
CA VAL A 18 7.68 2.44 6.95
C VAL A 18 7.47 1.32 5.93
N ILE A 19 6.26 0.76 5.82
CA ILE A 19 5.98 -0.29 4.82
C ILE A 19 6.17 0.24 3.40
N ARG A 20 5.72 1.46 3.11
CA ARG A 20 5.88 2.08 1.80
C ARG A 20 7.36 2.22 1.41
N GLU A 21 8.20 2.66 2.34
CA GLU A 21 9.66 2.76 2.12
C GLU A 21 10.30 1.39 1.84
N LEU A 22 9.91 0.36 2.59
CA LEU A 22 10.41 -1.00 2.37
C LEU A 22 9.99 -1.54 0.99
N LEU A 23 8.73 -1.35 0.60
CA LEU A 23 8.22 -1.81 -0.69
C LEU A 23 8.81 -1.03 -1.87
N ALA A 24 9.22 0.23 -1.68
CA ALA A 24 9.87 1.03 -2.71
C ALA A 24 11.26 0.51 -3.11
N MET A 25 11.86 -0.37 -2.29
CA MET A 25 13.12 -1.04 -2.61
C MET A 25 12.93 -2.22 -3.58
N GLU A 26 11.71 -2.73 -3.73
CA GLU A 26 11.39 -3.87 -4.58
C GLU A 26 11.07 -3.43 -6.01
N SER A 27 11.89 -3.85 -6.97
CA SER A 27 11.80 -3.41 -8.37
C SER A 27 10.55 -3.88 -9.12
N ASP A 28 9.81 -4.85 -8.58
CA ASP A 28 8.61 -5.43 -9.17
C ASP A 28 7.32 -5.05 -8.42
N MET A 29 7.39 -4.12 -7.46
CA MET A 29 6.23 -3.68 -6.68
C MET A 29 5.93 -2.19 -6.86
N GLU A 30 4.65 -1.84 -6.76
CA GLU A 30 4.16 -0.47 -6.83
C GLU A 30 3.05 -0.27 -5.80
N VAL A 31 3.26 0.64 -4.85
CA VAL A 31 2.22 1.05 -3.90
C VAL A 31 1.26 2.01 -4.61
N ILE A 32 0.02 1.58 -4.81
CA ILE A 32 -1.00 2.33 -5.55
C ILE A 32 -1.95 3.13 -4.64
N GLY A 33 -1.84 2.98 -3.33
CA GLY A 33 -2.68 3.67 -2.36
C GLY A 33 -2.46 3.20 -0.93
N GLU A 34 -3.12 3.89 -0.01
CA GLU A 34 -3.13 3.59 1.42
C GLU A 34 -4.51 3.84 2.02
N ALA A 35 -4.84 3.09 3.07
CA ALA A 35 -6.08 3.24 3.80
C ALA A 35 -5.86 3.10 5.32
N GLY A 36 -6.59 3.91 6.09
CA GLY A 36 -6.60 3.83 7.56
C GLY A 36 -7.54 2.77 8.12
N ASN A 37 -8.40 2.20 7.27
CA ASN A 37 -9.39 1.21 7.66
C ASN A 37 -9.89 0.39 6.46
N GLY A 38 -10.66 -0.67 6.74
CA GLY A 38 -11.19 -1.56 5.71
C GLY A 38 -12.18 -0.89 4.73
N LEU A 39 -12.97 0.09 5.17
CA LEU A 39 -13.93 0.76 4.29
C LEU A 39 -13.22 1.60 3.23
N GLU A 40 -12.24 2.40 3.64
CA GLU A 40 -11.36 3.16 2.74
C GLU A 40 -10.61 2.23 1.79
N ALA A 41 -10.12 1.08 2.29
CA ALA A 41 -9.41 0.11 1.47
C ALA A 41 -10.30 -0.42 0.34
N ILE A 42 -11.52 -0.87 0.67
CA ILE A 42 -12.48 -1.39 -0.32
C ILE A 42 -12.84 -0.33 -1.38
N GLN A 43 -12.90 0.95 -1.00
CA GLN A 43 -13.16 2.03 -1.97
C GLN A 43 -12.04 2.18 -3.01
N GLN A 44 -10.82 1.71 -2.70
CA GLN A 44 -9.64 1.82 -3.56
C GLN A 44 -9.35 0.56 -4.40
N THR A 45 -10.13 -0.52 -4.28
CA THR A 45 -9.89 -1.80 -4.99
C THR A 45 -10.55 -1.92 -6.37
N LYS A 46 -11.13 -0.84 -6.92
CA LYS A 46 -11.82 -0.86 -8.21
C LYS A 46 -10.90 -0.75 -9.43
#